data_AF-A0A963LMG6-F1
#
_entry.id   AF-A0A963LMG6-F1
#
_cell.length_a   1.000
_cell.length_b   1.000
_cell.length_c   1.000
_cell.angle_alpha   90.00
_cell.angle_beta   90.00
_cell.angle_gamma   90.00
#
_symmetry.space_group_name_H-M   'P 1'
#
loop_
_entity.id
_entity.type
_entity.pdbx_description
1 polymer ?
#
loop_
_entity_poly.entity_id
_entity_poly.type
_entity_poly.pdbx_seq_one_letter_code
_entity_poly.pdbx_strand_id
1 'polypeptide(L)'
;MSRLVVVSATRLSQDAFWKGSALGQSLLRLGADTSPLIAFDNSRGLPSIYNYAIDAAPEDSTLVFVHDDVWLDDFHFAVRIAEGLDRFDAIGIAGNRRRVPRQPAWHLVDTQPTWDDRLHLSGSVAHGDKPFGPISRFGPAPAECELLDGVLLAVRRDTLVRHGVRFDERFLFHFYDLDFCRSLRQAGLSLGTWPIALTHQSGGFYENEAWRAAYAAYLAKWPEDAVEAAPASPLSGTGAQTPAHEQHNPELLALIPASAARVLEVGCSSGALAREFKKINPAAHYTGFEIDPRYAELARRHCDAVRTGNIEQVPDVFWHEHRETDCWIFGDTLEHLVQPWTVLRKIRSVMKAGSCVVACIPNMQHWSIQARLNAGQIRYEDSGLLDRTHLRWFSGPTMYEMFRDAGLRVEVMEPRIVPHPALDTVAPAIRQMAMLQGQDPEVAVQRAAPLQYVLRAVPD
;
A
#
# COMPACT_ATOMS: atom_id res chain seq x y z
N MET A 1 18.15 25.41 -22.36
CA MET A 1 17.71 24.09 -21.83
C MET A 1 18.86 23.13 -22.02
N SER A 2 19.17 22.32 -21.00
CA SER A 2 20.13 21.21 -21.11
C SER A 2 19.74 20.29 -22.26
N ARG A 3 20.70 19.77 -23.01
CA ARG A 3 20.42 18.82 -24.09
C ARG A 3 19.82 17.52 -23.52
N LEU A 4 18.63 17.13 -24.00
CA LEU A 4 17.98 15.90 -23.56
C LEU A 4 18.43 14.71 -24.41
N VAL A 5 19.21 13.80 -23.83
CA VAL A 5 19.70 12.60 -24.50
C VAL A 5 18.83 11.42 -24.08
N VAL A 6 18.10 10.84 -25.04
CA VAL A 6 17.25 9.66 -24.79
C VAL A 6 18.05 8.41 -25.12
N VAL A 7 18.33 7.61 -24.10
CA VAL A 7 19.16 6.41 -24.16
C VAL A 7 18.26 5.18 -24.11
N SER A 8 18.43 4.30 -25.08
CA SER A 8 17.69 3.03 -25.12
C SER A 8 18.50 1.94 -25.81
N ALA A 9 18.05 0.69 -25.66
CA ALA A 9 18.62 -0.45 -26.35
C ALA A 9 17.50 -1.30 -26.91
N THR A 10 17.68 -1.79 -28.13
CA THR A 10 16.65 -2.57 -28.84
C THR A 10 17.29 -3.76 -29.54
N ARG A 11 16.54 -4.87 -29.63
CA ARG A 11 16.93 -6.02 -30.46
C ARG A 11 16.67 -5.78 -31.95
N LEU A 12 15.97 -4.70 -32.29
CA LEU A 12 15.66 -4.34 -33.66
C LEU A 12 16.89 -3.75 -34.36
N SER A 13 16.96 -3.95 -35.66
CA SER A 13 17.85 -3.15 -36.50
C SER A 13 17.42 -1.68 -36.46
N GLN A 14 18.35 -0.78 -36.80
CA GLN A 14 18.07 0.65 -36.87
C GLN A 14 16.82 0.97 -37.70
N ASP A 15 16.71 0.39 -38.89
CA ASP A 15 15.59 0.58 -39.79
C ASP A 15 14.26 0.10 -39.18
N ALA A 16 14.25 -1.08 -38.54
CA ALA A 16 13.06 -1.65 -37.93
C ALA A 16 12.62 -0.86 -36.69
N PHE A 17 13.57 -0.40 -35.87
CA PHE A 17 13.29 0.44 -34.71
C PHE A 17 12.58 1.72 -35.12
N TRP A 18 13.15 2.48 -36.06
CA TRP A 18 12.57 3.75 -36.48
C TRP A 18 11.24 3.59 -37.19
N LYS A 19 11.00 2.48 -37.91
CA LYS A 19 9.75 2.25 -38.64
C LYS A 19 8.63 1.64 -37.80
N GLY A 20 8.95 0.92 -36.71
CA GLY A 20 7.98 0.05 -36.06
C GLY A 20 8.00 -0.01 -34.54
N SER A 21 9.05 0.46 -33.86
CA SER A 21 9.07 0.47 -32.39
C SER A 21 8.27 1.63 -31.82
N ALA A 22 7.70 1.44 -30.62
CA ALA A 22 6.98 2.49 -29.90
C ALA A 22 7.87 3.70 -29.60
N LEU A 23 9.08 3.44 -29.11
CA LEU A 23 10.01 4.52 -28.79
C LEU A 23 10.48 5.25 -30.06
N GLY A 24 10.87 4.51 -31.10
CA GLY A 24 11.34 5.11 -32.36
C GLY A 24 10.28 6.02 -33.00
N GLN A 25 9.04 5.56 -33.05
CA GLN A 25 7.92 6.34 -33.61
C GLN A 25 7.58 7.57 -32.75
N SER A 26 7.60 7.45 -31.42
CA SER A 26 7.35 8.60 -30.53
C SER A 26 8.50 9.63 -30.55
N LEU A 27 9.75 9.20 -30.67
CA LEU A 27 10.90 10.10 -30.82
C LEU A 27 10.85 10.89 -32.14
N LEU A 28 10.50 10.24 -33.26
CA LEU A 28 10.30 10.94 -34.54
C LEU A 28 9.20 12.01 -34.44
N ARG A 29 8.15 11.72 -33.66
CA ARG A 29 7.05 12.67 -33.39
C ARG A 29 7.50 13.86 -32.51
N LEU A 30 8.33 13.62 -31.50
CA LEU A 30 8.88 14.69 -30.63
C LEU A 30 9.94 15.54 -31.33
N GLY A 31 10.60 15.01 -32.36
CA GLY A 31 11.51 15.77 -33.22
C GLY A 31 12.78 16.25 -32.50
N ALA A 32 13.17 17.50 -32.78
CA ALA A 32 14.47 18.06 -32.39
C ALA A 32 14.66 18.30 -30.87
N ASP A 33 13.61 18.13 -30.07
CA ASP A 33 13.65 18.31 -28.61
C ASP A 33 14.38 17.17 -27.88
N THR A 34 14.75 16.11 -28.61
CA THR A 34 15.46 14.95 -28.09
C THR A 34 16.71 14.63 -28.93
N SER A 35 17.72 14.04 -28.30
CA SER A 35 18.91 13.49 -28.95
C SER A 35 18.98 11.98 -28.67
N PRO A 36 18.44 11.13 -29.54
CA PRO A 36 18.43 9.69 -29.33
C PRO A 36 19.85 9.08 -29.38
N LEU A 37 20.19 8.28 -28.39
CA LEU A 37 21.37 7.42 -28.34
C LEU A 37 20.90 5.97 -28.17
N ILE A 38 20.71 5.29 -29.30
CA ILE A 38 20.07 3.97 -29.33
C ILE A 38 21.10 2.89 -29.69
N ALA A 39 21.17 1.85 -28.86
CA ALA A 39 21.91 0.64 -29.18
C ALA A 39 21.01 -0.32 -29.97
N PHE A 40 21.22 -0.39 -31.29
CA PHE A 40 20.52 -1.31 -32.20
C PHE A 40 21.14 -2.71 -32.17
N ASP A 41 20.35 -3.71 -32.60
CA ASP A 41 20.77 -5.13 -32.66
C ASP A 41 21.40 -5.61 -31.34
N ASN A 42 20.89 -5.10 -30.22
CA ASN A 42 21.57 -5.20 -28.94
C ASN A 42 21.36 -6.57 -28.29
N SER A 43 22.47 -7.16 -27.86
CA SER A 43 22.53 -8.37 -27.03
C SER A 43 23.18 -8.14 -25.67
N ARG A 44 23.65 -6.91 -25.38
CA ARG A 44 24.30 -6.55 -24.11
C ARG A 44 23.26 -6.16 -23.05
N GLY A 45 23.64 -6.26 -21.77
CA GLY A 45 22.80 -5.77 -20.67
C GLY A 45 22.66 -4.25 -20.67
N LEU A 46 21.52 -3.75 -20.18
CA LEU A 46 21.18 -2.33 -20.16
C LEU A 46 22.21 -1.46 -19.41
N PRO A 47 22.75 -1.87 -18.22
CA PRO A 47 23.77 -1.10 -17.53
C PRO A 47 24.98 -0.69 -18.39
N SER A 48 25.47 -1.60 -19.23
CA SER A 48 26.65 -1.32 -20.08
C SER A 48 26.35 -0.23 -21.12
N ILE A 49 25.13 -0.21 -21.65
CA ILE A 49 24.66 0.81 -22.60
C ILE A 49 24.49 2.15 -21.87
N TYR A 50 23.92 2.12 -20.68
CA TYR A 50 23.67 3.31 -19.88
C TYR A 50 24.96 3.94 -19.38
N ASN A 51 25.94 3.14 -18.93
CA ASN A 51 27.27 3.60 -18.55
C ASN A 51 28.01 4.22 -19.74
N TYR A 52 27.97 3.58 -20.91
CA TYR A 52 28.52 4.18 -22.13
C TYR A 52 27.89 5.55 -22.43
N ALA A 53 26.57 5.69 -22.26
CA ALA A 53 25.89 6.96 -22.45
C ALA A 53 26.32 8.03 -21.45
N ILE A 54 26.54 7.66 -20.17
CA ILE A 54 27.05 8.57 -19.14
C ILE A 54 28.42 9.11 -19.53
N ASP A 55 29.29 8.26 -20.07
CA ASP A 55 30.64 8.63 -20.48
C ASP A 55 30.65 9.46 -21.77
N ALA A 56 29.83 9.09 -22.76
CA ALA A 56 29.85 9.67 -24.10
C ALA A 56 29.00 10.94 -24.26
N ALA A 57 27.99 11.16 -23.43
CA ALA A 57 27.11 12.32 -23.55
C ALA A 57 27.81 13.64 -23.16
N PRO A 58 27.46 14.77 -23.80
CA PRO A 58 27.95 16.10 -23.41
C PRO A 58 27.72 16.40 -21.92
N GLU A 59 28.60 17.18 -21.33
CA GLU A 59 28.62 17.46 -19.89
C GLU A 59 27.30 18.07 -19.36
N ASP A 60 26.69 18.96 -20.14
CA ASP A 60 25.45 19.67 -19.81
C ASP A 60 24.18 18.86 -20.15
N SER A 61 24.31 17.57 -20.47
CA SER A 61 23.18 16.74 -20.88
C SER A 61 22.32 16.28 -19.71
N THR A 62 21.02 16.21 -19.96
CA THR A 62 20.11 15.37 -19.19
C THR A 62 19.98 14.02 -19.89
N LEU A 63 20.18 12.93 -19.14
CA LEU A 63 20.04 11.57 -19.66
C LEU A 63 18.67 11.03 -19.28
N VAL A 64 18.00 10.42 -20.25
CA VAL A 64 16.75 9.67 -20.04
C VAL A 64 16.96 8.24 -20.51
N PHE A 65 17.02 7.31 -19.57
CA PHE A 65 17.11 5.88 -19.83
C PHE A 65 15.69 5.32 -19.94
N VAL A 66 15.33 4.73 -21.08
CA VAL A 66 13.96 4.31 -21.38
C VAL A 66 13.94 3.02 -22.21
N HIS A 67 12.94 2.16 -21.98
CA HIS A 67 12.74 0.95 -22.78
C HIS A 67 12.30 1.26 -24.22
N ASP A 68 12.60 0.36 -25.17
CA ASP A 68 12.30 0.57 -26.60
C ASP A 68 10.82 0.35 -26.95
N ASP A 69 10.08 -0.31 -26.06
CA ASP A 69 8.65 -0.63 -26.15
C ASP A 69 7.76 0.41 -25.43
N VAL A 70 8.27 1.64 -25.24
CA VAL A 70 7.58 2.77 -24.63
C VAL A 70 7.17 3.82 -25.67
N TRP A 71 5.90 4.18 -25.69
CA TRP A 71 5.41 5.40 -26.35
C TRP A 71 5.57 6.59 -25.40
N LEU A 72 6.39 7.57 -25.79
CA LEU A 72 6.46 8.85 -25.10
C LEU A 72 5.24 9.69 -25.51
N ASP A 73 4.18 9.66 -24.71
CA ASP A 73 2.88 10.27 -25.03
C ASP A 73 2.88 11.78 -24.79
N ASP A 74 3.65 12.26 -23.82
CA ASP A 74 3.71 13.65 -23.39
C ASP A 74 4.31 14.58 -24.46
N PHE A 75 3.53 15.58 -24.90
CA PHE A 75 3.97 16.54 -25.91
C PHE A 75 5.02 17.53 -25.38
N HIS A 76 5.05 17.77 -24.07
CA HIS A 76 6.01 18.66 -23.42
C HIS A 76 7.12 17.88 -22.70
N PHE A 77 7.47 16.70 -23.23
CA PHE A 77 8.38 15.75 -22.61
C PHE A 77 9.67 16.37 -22.05
N ALA A 78 10.42 17.12 -22.86
CA ALA A 78 11.67 17.73 -22.43
C ALA A 78 11.49 18.75 -21.30
N VAL A 79 10.40 19.52 -21.32
CA VAL A 79 10.04 20.47 -20.27
C VAL A 79 9.70 19.72 -18.98
N ARG A 80 8.89 18.66 -19.06
CA ARG A 80 8.50 17.86 -17.90
C ARG A 80 9.69 17.17 -17.23
N ILE A 81 10.63 16.67 -18.02
CA ILE A 81 11.88 16.11 -17.48
C ILE A 81 12.66 17.19 -16.72
N ALA A 82 12.81 18.38 -17.30
CA ALA A 82 13.52 19.48 -16.64
C ALA A 82 12.83 19.90 -15.33
N GLU A 83 11.51 20.09 -15.32
CA GLU A 83 10.72 20.42 -14.12
C GLU A 83 10.89 19.39 -13.01
N GLY A 84 10.87 18.09 -13.35
CA GLY A 84 11.08 17.04 -12.36
C GLY A 84 12.49 17.04 -11.79
N LEU A 85 13.50 17.29 -12.62
CA LEU A 85 14.90 17.36 -12.19
C LEU A 85 15.24 18.65 -11.44
N ASP A 86 14.41 19.69 -11.53
CA ASP A 86 14.50 20.87 -10.65
C ASP A 86 14.04 20.55 -9.23
N ARG A 87 13.26 19.47 -9.04
CA ARG A 87 12.77 19.03 -7.72
C ARG A 87 13.56 17.86 -7.13
N PHE A 88 14.01 16.93 -7.97
CA PHE A 88 14.72 15.73 -7.55
C PHE A 88 16.02 15.56 -8.35
N ASP A 89 17.01 14.88 -7.79
CA ASP A 89 18.26 14.61 -8.51
C ASP A 89 18.06 13.56 -9.62
N ALA A 90 17.18 12.60 -9.38
CA ALA A 90 16.71 11.63 -10.38
C ALA A 90 15.19 11.48 -10.32
N ILE A 91 14.58 11.28 -11.48
CA ILE A 91 13.13 11.05 -11.59
C ILE A 91 12.79 9.77 -12.35
N GLY A 92 11.63 9.21 -12.03
CA GLY A 92 11.00 8.13 -12.78
C GLY A 92 9.49 8.34 -12.89
N ILE A 93 8.80 7.36 -13.48
CA ILE A 93 7.37 7.49 -13.80
C ILE A 93 6.50 6.72 -12.81
N ALA A 94 7.02 5.60 -12.33
CA ALA A 94 6.45 4.79 -11.26
C ALA A 94 7.55 4.46 -10.25
N GLY A 95 7.17 4.30 -8.99
CA GLY A 95 8.14 4.05 -7.94
C GLY A 95 7.51 3.74 -6.60
N ASN A 96 8.37 3.40 -5.64
CA ASN A 96 8.00 3.11 -4.27
C ASN A 96 8.71 4.06 -3.33
N ARG A 97 7.95 4.59 -2.39
CA ARG A 97 8.26 5.61 -1.39
C ARG A 97 9.01 5.03 -0.19
N ARG A 98 9.16 3.72 -0.12
CA ARG A 98 9.97 3.01 0.87
C ARG A 98 10.73 1.86 0.23
N ARG A 99 11.67 1.30 0.99
CA ARG A 99 12.20 -0.04 0.76
C ARG A 99 11.71 -0.97 1.86
N VAL A 100 11.46 -2.22 1.51
CA VAL A 100 11.25 -3.30 2.49
C VAL A 100 12.39 -4.33 2.42
N PRO A 101 12.61 -5.11 3.49
CA PRO A 101 13.57 -6.19 3.48
C PRO A 101 13.37 -7.13 2.29
N ARG A 102 14.48 -7.43 1.60
CA ARG A 102 14.59 -8.36 0.48
C ARG A 102 13.65 -8.03 -0.70
N GLN A 103 13.28 -6.77 -0.86
CA GLN A 103 12.37 -6.30 -1.90
C GLN A 103 12.81 -6.73 -3.33
N PRO A 104 11.97 -7.50 -4.07
CA PRO A 104 12.36 -8.09 -5.35
C PRO A 104 11.98 -7.27 -6.59
N ALA A 105 11.16 -6.22 -6.43
CA ALA A 105 10.87 -5.22 -7.45
C ALA A 105 10.39 -3.94 -6.77
N TRP A 106 10.34 -2.82 -7.48
CA TRP A 106 9.94 -1.54 -6.89
C TRP A 106 8.56 -1.61 -6.24
N HIS A 107 7.61 -2.34 -6.83
CA HIS A 107 6.24 -2.43 -6.32
C HIS A 107 5.96 -3.66 -5.45
N LEU A 108 6.91 -4.59 -5.30
CA LEU A 108 6.68 -5.85 -4.59
C LEU A 108 7.28 -5.83 -3.20
N VAL A 109 6.62 -6.46 -2.22
CA VAL A 109 7.15 -6.60 -0.86
C VAL A 109 7.83 -7.95 -0.60
N ASP A 110 7.58 -8.93 -1.45
CA ASP A 110 8.12 -10.28 -1.36
C ASP A 110 8.21 -10.94 -2.75
N THR A 111 8.81 -12.13 -2.81
CA THR A 111 8.91 -12.91 -4.05
C THR A 111 7.62 -13.69 -4.38
N GLN A 112 6.52 -13.47 -3.66
CA GLN A 112 5.20 -14.08 -3.93
C GLN A 112 4.29 -13.10 -4.70
N PRO A 113 4.87 -12.38 -5.67
CA PRO A 113 4.35 -11.15 -6.28
C PRO A 113 3.37 -10.28 -5.47
N THR A 114 3.55 -10.16 -4.14
CA THR A 114 2.68 -9.31 -3.34
C THR A 114 3.01 -7.84 -3.61
N TRP A 115 2.06 -7.09 -4.19
CA TRP A 115 2.19 -5.64 -4.35
C TRP A 115 2.24 -4.93 -2.99
N ASP A 116 3.10 -3.93 -2.88
CA ASP A 116 3.13 -3.01 -1.74
C ASP A 116 1.88 -2.14 -1.72
N ASP A 117 1.58 -1.58 -0.55
CA ASP A 117 0.43 -0.71 -0.38
C ASP A 117 0.54 0.52 -1.29
N ARG A 118 -0.58 0.93 -1.91
CA ARG A 118 -0.63 2.11 -2.79
C ARG A 118 -0.22 3.41 -2.09
N LEU A 119 -0.28 3.48 -0.76
CA LEU A 119 0.28 4.58 0.03
C LEU A 119 1.79 4.71 -0.13
N HIS A 120 2.46 3.58 -0.34
CA HIS A 120 3.89 3.47 -0.58
C HIS A 120 4.23 3.50 -2.06
N LEU A 121 3.28 3.29 -2.96
CA LEU A 121 3.53 3.43 -4.39
C LEU A 121 3.27 4.85 -4.88
N SER A 122 3.82 5.17 -6.05
CA SER A 122 3.67 6.46 -6.68
C SER A 122 3.73 6.33 -8.19
N GLY A 123 3.03 7.24 -8.88
CA GLY A 123 3.07 7.34 -10.33
C GLY A 123 1.94 6.61 -11.03
N SER A 124 1.97 6.69 -12.36
CA SER A 124 1.01 6.04 -13.23
C SER A 124 1.60 5.78 -14.60
N VAL A 125 1.25 4.64 -15.20
CA VAL A 125 1.73 4.21 -16.51
C VAL A 125 0.52 3.73 -17.33
N ALA A 126 0.40 4.19 -18.57
CA ALA A 126 -0.54 3.60 -19.51
C ALA A 126 0.02 2.31 -20.08
N HIS A 127 -0.84 1.35 -20.43
CA HIS A 127 -0.43 0.09 -21.04
C HIS A 127 -1.21 -0.18 -22.32
N GLY A 128 -0.56 -0.78 -23.31
CA GLY A 128 -1.23 -1.26 -24.53
C GLY A 128 -0.35 -1.10 -25.76
N ASP A 129 -0.77 -1.75 -26.85
CA ASP A 129 0.01 -1.81 -28.11
C ASP A 129 0.11 -0.47 -28.84
N LYS A 130 -0.72 0.52 -28.46
CA LYS A 130 -0.86 1.85 -29.08
C LYS A 130 -0.68 2.96 -28.05
N PRO A 131 -0.30 4.18 -28.45
CA PRO A 131 -0.21 5.32 -27.53
C PRO A 131 -1.57 5.61 -26.85
N PHE A 132 -1.52 6.22 -25.67
CA PHE A 132 -2.68 6.54 -24.83
C PHE A 132 -3.52 5.33 -24.39
N GLY A 133 -2.86 4.25 -23.99
CA GLY A 133 -3.53 3.05 -23.48
C GLY A 133 -4.23 3.24 -22.11
N PRO A 134 -4.96 2.23 -21.61
CA PRO A 134 -5.50 2.23 -20.25
C PRO A 134 -4.45 2.51 -19.17
N ILE A 135 -4.78 3.39 -18.23
CA ILE A 135 -3.85 3.87 -17.20
C ILE A 135 -3.91 3.00 -15.94
N SER A 136 -2.78 2.41 -15.59
CA SER A 136 -2.50 1.87 -14.25
C SER A 136 -2.08 3.01 -13.33
N ARG A 137 -2.86 3.28 -12.28
CA ARG A 137 -2.56 4.32 -11.27
C ARG A 137 -1.97 3.66 -10.03
N PHE A 138 -0.70 3.92 -9.72
CA PHE A 138 -0.04 3.28 -8.57
C PHE A 138 -0.19 4.12 -7.31
N GLY A 139 0.01 5.43 -7.42
CA GLY A 139 -0.17 6.38 -6.34
C GLY A 139 -0.03 7.83 -6.83
N PRO A 140 -0.13 8.83 -5.93
CA PRO A 140 0.02 10.23 -6.31
C PRO A 140 1.43 10.53 -6.82
N ALA A 141 1.55 11.39 -7.84
CA ALA A 141 2.81 11.97 -8.32
C ALA A 141 2.62 13.49 -8.52
N PRO A 142 3.63 14.32 -8.23
CA PRO A 142 4.99 13.94 -7.86
C PRO A 142 5.12 13.49 -6.39
N ALA A 143 6.00 12.52 -6.13
CA ALA A 143 6.32 12.09 -4.77
C ALA A 143 7.77 11.60 -4.65
N GLU A 144 8.41 11.85 -3.50
CA GLU A 144 9.73 11.30 -3.20
C GLU A 144 9.66 9.77 -3.08
N CYS A 145 10.64 9.08 -3.67
CA CYS A 145 10.72 7.63 -3.77
C CYS A 145 12.06 7.08 -3.30
N GLU A 146 12.07 5.86 -2.78
CA GLU A 146 13.29 5.10 -2.48
C GLU A 146 13.70 4.16 -3.61
N LEU A 147 12.74 3.76 -4.47
CA LEU A 147 12.93 2.93 -5.65
C LEU A 147 12.08 3.48 -6.80
N LEU A 148 12.60 3.42 -8.02
CA LEU A 148 11.92 3.80 -9.25
C LEU A 148 11.89 2.60 -10.20
N ASP A 149 10.82 2.48 -10.98
CA ASP A 149 10.71 1.48 -12.04
C ASP A 149 11.64 1.82 -13.21
N GLY A 150 12.30 0.80 -13.75
CA GLY A 150 13.24 0.93 -14.85
C GLY A 150 12.66 1.31 -16.21
N VAL A 151 11.33 1.42 -16.39
CA VAL A 151 10.68 1.80 -17.66
C VAL A 151 11.17 3.15 -18.16
N LEU A 152 11.40 4.10 -17.26
CA LEU A 152 11.98 5.40 -17.55
C LEU A 152 12.64 5.97 -16.30
N LEU A 153 13.93 6.28 -16.41
CA LEU A 153 14.74 6.95 -15.40
C LEU A 153 15.42 8.17 -16.03
N ALA A 154 15.33 9.34 -15.41
CA ALA A 154 15.99 10.54 -15.89
C ALA A 154 16.84 11.20 -14.81
N VAL A 155 17.99 11.76 -15.20
CA VAL A 155 18.99 12.36 -14.31
C VAL A 155 19.93 13.27 -15.10
N ARG A 156 20.46 14.32 -14.47
CA ARG A 156 21.50 15.16 -15.08
C ARG A 156 22.82 14.39 -15.14
N ARG A 157 23.48 14.38 -16.30
CA ARG A 157 24.74 13.63 -16.52
C ARG A 157 25.82 14.05 -15.53
N ASP A 158 25.99 15.35 -15.31
CA ASP A 158 26.96 15.90 -14.36
C ASP A 158 26.71 15.44 -12.91
N THR A 159 25.44 15.30 -12.49
CA THR A 159 25.12 14.75 -11.17
C THR A 159 25.68 13.33 -10.99
N LEU A 160 25.52 12.46 -11.99
CA LEU A 160 26.07 11.10 -11.92
C LEU A 160 27.60 11.09 -11.89
N VAL A 161 28.24 11.89 -12.73
CA VAL A 161 29.70 11.95 -12.82
C VAL A 161 30.30 12.51 -11.53
N ARG A 162 29.76 13.61 -11.01
CA ARG A 162 30.22 14.25 -9.77
C ARG A 162 30.11 13.33 -8.56
N HIS A 163 29.04 12.55 -8.47
CA HIS A 163 28.80 11.62 -7.36
C HIS A 163 29.39 10.21 -7.59
N GLY A 164 30.03 9.98 -8.74
CA GLY A 164 30.61 8.67 -9.08
C GLY A 164 29.57 7.55 -9.22
N VAL A 165 28.31 7.88 -9.50
CA VAL A 165 27.23 6.89 -9.64
C VAL A 165 27.24 6.30 -11.04
N ARG A 166 27.11 4.98 -11.12
CA ARG A 166 27.08 4.17 -12.35
C ARG A 166 26.04 3.05 -12.20
N PHE A 167 25.58 2.49 -13.31
CA PHE A 167 24.81 1.25 -13.30
C PHE A 167 25.77 0.07 -13.13
N ASP A 168 25.40 -0.90 -12.31
CA ASP A 168 26.22 -2.09 -12.10
C ASP A 168 25.94 -3.15 -13.19
N GLU A 169 26.98 -3.47 -13.96
CA GLU A 169 26.86 -4.33 -15.14
C GLU A 169 26.53 -5.80 -14.82
N ARG A 170 26.53 -6.19 -13.54
CA ARG A 170 26.01 -7.48 -13.10
C ARG A 170 24.50 -7.61 -13.34
N PHE A 171 23.76 -6.50 -13.30
CA PHE A 171 22.30 -6.48 -13.39
C PHE A 171 21.82 -6.28 -14.83
N LEU A 172 21.93 -7.29 -15.69
CA LEU A 172 21.75 -7.13 -17.14
C LEU A 172 20.38 -6.52 -17.55
N PHE A 173 19.28 -7.24 -17.29
CA PHE A 173 17.92 -6.82 -17.66
C PHE A 173 16.94 -6.84 -16.46
N HIS A 174 17.45 -7.21 -15.28
CA HIS A 174 16.69 -7.29 -14.03
C HIS A 174 17.50 -6.60 -12.94
N PHE A 175 16.82 -5.93 -12.00
CA PHE A 175 17.39 -5.28 -10.82
C PHE A 175 18.31 -4.08 -11.04
N TYR A 176 18.63 -3.70 -12.29
CA TYR A 176 19.51 -2.55 -12.55
C TYR A 176 18.89 -1.23 -12.05
N ASP A 177 17.57 -1.13 -12.08
CA ASP A 177 16.78 0.00 -11.63
C ASP A 177 16.80 0.12 -10.11
N LEU A 178 16.53 -0.98 -9.39
CA LEU A 178 16.61 -1.04 -7.93
C LEU A 178 18.03 -0.74 -7.44
N ASP A 179 19.03 -1.35 -8.07
CA ASP A 179 20.44 -1.12 -7.77
C ASP A 179 20.86 0.33 -7.99
N PHE A 180 20.45 0.91 -9.11
CA PHE A 180 20.74 2.30 -9.44
C PHE A 180 20.10 3.26 -8.43
N CYS A 181 18.83 3.03 -8.05
CA CYS A 181 18.16 3.82 -7.01
C CYS A 181 18.90 3.77 -5.67
N ARG A 182 19.39 2.60 -5.27
CA ARG A 182 20.17 2.45 -4.03
C ARG A 182 21.54 3.10 -4.13
N SER A 183 22.19 3.03 -5.29
CA SER A 183 23.47 3.70 -5.53
C SER A 183 23.34 5.23 -5.48
N LEU A 184 22.25 5.79 -6.06
CA LEU A 184 21.91 7.20 -5.94
C LEU A 184 21.68 7.62 -4.48
N ARG A 185 20.89 6.84 -3.72
CA ARG A 185 20.64 7.10 -2.30
C ARG A 185 21.90 7.01 -1.44
N GLN A 186 22.77 6.02 -1.70
CA GLN A 186 24.07 5.91 -1.03
C GLN A 186 24.96 7.13 -1.29
N ALA A 187 24.84 7.75 -2.47
CA ALA A 187 25.52 8.99 -2.83
C ALA A 187 24.83 10.27 -2.31
N GLY A 188 23.75 10.14 -1.52
CA GLY A 188 23.01 11.25 -0.92
C GLY A 188 22.02 11.95 -1.85
N LEU A 189 21.68 11.35 -2.99
CA LEU A 189 20.82 11.95 -4.02
C LEU A 189 19.34 11.65 -3.78
N SER A 190 18.50 12.62 -4.11
CA SER A 190 17.03 12.52 -4.02
C SER A 190 16.43 11.85 -5.26
N LEU A 191 15.42 11.00 -5.05
CA LEU A 191 14.68 10.33 -6.13
C LEU A 191 13.20 10.66 -6.00
N GLY A 192 12.50 10.79 -7.12
CA GLY A 192 11.05 10.96 -7.09
C GLY A 192 10.34 10.52 -8.36
N THR A 193 9.04 10.28 -8.26
CA THR A 193 8.21 10.17 -9.45
C THR A 193 7.83 11.57 -9.95
N TRP A 194 7.70 11.72 -11.26
CA TRP A 194 7.19 12.92 -11.89
C TRP A 194 6.07 12.57 -12.88
N PRO A 195 4.97 13.34 -12.93
CA PRO A 195 3.87 13.05 -13.85
C PRO A 195 4.30 13.36 -15.29
N ILE A 196 4.63 12.31 -16.04
CA ILE A 196 4.92 12.36 -17.48
C ILE A 196 4.09 11.27 -18.15
N ALA A 197 3.33 11.62 -19.19
CA ALA A 197 2.49 10.66 -19.88
C ALA A 197 3.33 9.75 -20.79
N LEU A 198 3.19 8.43 -20.61
CA LEU A 198 3.72 7.41 -21.50
C LEU A 198 2.83 6.16 -21.52
N THR A 199 2.94 5.37 -22.59
CA THR A 199 2.33 4.04 -22.71
C THR A 199 3.41 2.97 -22.87
N HIS A 200 3.39 1.94 -22.02
CA HIS A 200 4.33 0.82 -22.03
C HIS A 200 3.66 -0.44 -22.63
N GLN A 201 4.29 -1.04 -23.64
CA GLN A 201 3.70 -2.19 -24.35
C GLN A 201 3.85 -3.51 -23.59
N SER A 202 4.83 -3.65 -22.70
CA SER A 202 5.03 -4.87 -21.91
C SER A 202 4.71 -4.71 -20.41
N GLY A 203 4.49 -5.82 -19.73
CA GLY A 203 4.14 -5.87 -18.29
C GLY A 203 5.30 -6.33 -17.37
N GLY A 204 6.51 -6.44 -17.90
CA GLY A 204 7.64 -7.09 -17.23
C GLY A 204 7.49 -8.62 -17.15
N PHE A 205 8.62 -9.33 -17.05
CA PHE A 205 8.66 -10.79 -16.89
C PHE A 205 9.42 -11.13 -15.61
N TYR A 206 8.79 -11.90 -14.72
CA TYR A 206 9.36 -12.35 -13.45
C TYR A 206 9.67 -13.86 -13.49
N GLU A 207 10.57 -14.30 -12.60
CA GLU A 207 10.75 -15.70 -12.19
C GLU A 207 11.46 -16.70 -13.11
N ASN A 208 12.19 -16.26 -14.13
CA ASN A 208 13.13 -17.14 -14.86
C ASN A 208 14.46 -17.33 -14.11
N GLU A 209 15.31 -18.25 -14.58
CA GLU A 209 16.61 -18.56 -13.95
C GLU A 209 17.53 -17.34 -13.86
N ALA A 210 17.56 -16.50 -14.91
CA ALA A 210 18.35 -15.27 -14.95
C ALA A 210 17.87 -14.26 -13.89
N TRP A 211 16.56 -14.16 -13.67
CA TRP A 211 15.99 -13.31 -12.63
C TRP A 211 16.41 -13.78 -11.23
N ARG A 212 16.37 -15.10 -10.94
CA ARG A 212 16.77 -15.65 -9.64
C ARG A 212 18.25 -15.41 -9.35
N ALA A 213 19.11 -15.58 -10.36
CA ALA A 213 20.54 -15.28 -10.25
C ALA A 213 20.79 -13.80 -9.98
N ALA A 214 20.11 -12.90 -10.70
CA ALA A 214 20.22 -11.45 -10.49
C ALA A 214 19.70 -11.03 -9.11
N TYR A 215 18.61 -11.61 -8.63
CA TYR A 215 18.07 -11.34 -7.30
C TYR A 215 19.05 -11.75 -6.19
N ALA A 216 19.65 -12.94 -6.30
CA ALA A 216 20.68 -13.38 -5.35
C ALA A 216 21.90 -12.45 -5.35
N ALA A 217 22.37 -12.01 -6.52
CA ALA A 217 23.45 -11.04 -6.65
C ALA A 217 23.08 -9.66 -6.06
N TYR A 218 21.82 -9.24 -6.23
CA TYR A 218 21.29 -7.99 -5.67
C TYR A 218 21.30 -8.01 -4.14
N LEU A 219 20.79 -9.09 -3.54
CA LEU A 219 20.81 -9.27 -2.08
C LEU A 219 22.24 -9.39 -1.53
N ALA A 220 23.16 -10.00 -2.27
CA ALA A 220 24.56 -10.10 -1.86
C ALA A 220 25.29 -8.74 -1.91
N LYS A 221 24.98 -7.89 -2.90
CA LYS A 221 25.51 -6.51 -2.98
C LYS A 221 24.94 -5.62 -1.88
N TRP A 222 23.65 -5.80 -1.58
CA TRP A 222 22.92 -5.01 -0.60
C TRP A 222 22.48 -5.88 0.59
N PRO A 223 23.42 -6.39 1.40
CA PRO A 223 23.10 -7.22 2.54
C PRO A 223 22.30 -6.42 3.56
N GLU A 224 21.36 -7.09 4.21
CA GLU A 224 20.49 -6.49 5.21
C GLU A 224 21.02 -6.80 6.61
N ASP A 225 22.16 -6.20 6.94
CA ASP A 225 22.64 -6.12 8.32
C ASP A 225 22.21 -4.79 8.91
N ALA A 226 21.61 -4.85 10.12
CA ALA A 226 21.11 -3.75 10.96
C ALA A 226 21.29 -2.34 10.39
N VAL A 227 20.21 -1.78 9.80
CA VAL A 227 20.16 -0.35 9.52
C VAL A 227 20.17 0.38 10.86
N GLU A 228 21.34 0.89 11.25
CA GLU A 228 21.44 2.07 12.11
C GLU A 228 20.59 3.16 11.47
N ALA A 229 19.51 3.52 12.17
CA ALA A 229 18.67 4.64 11.80
C ALA A 229 19.53 5.91 11.76
N ALA A 230 19.75 6.48 10.58
CA ALA A 230 20.11 7.88 10.45
C ALA A 230 19.06 8.73 11.21
N PRO A 231 19.46 9.82 11.88
CA PRO A 231 18.65 10.46 12.90
C PRO A 231 17.35 10.95 12.28
N ALA A 232 16.25 10.38 12.78
CA ALA A 232 14.92 10.84 12.46
C ALA A 232 14.81 12.32 12.85
N SER A 233 14.52 13.17 11.87
CA SER A 233 13.72 14.36 12.14
C SER A 233 12.46 13.92 12.90
N PRO A 234 12.01 14.63 13.95
CA PRO A 234 11.21 14.06 15.03
C PRO A 234 9.75 13.83 14.61
N LEU A 235 9.50 12.88 13.71
CA LEU A 235 8.19 12.38 13.30
C LEU A 235 8.32 10.94 12.80
N SER A 236 8.92 10.05 13.61
CA SER A 236 8.92 8.60 13.36
C SER A 236 8.11 7.88 14.45
N GLY A 237 6.78 7.86 14.27
CA GLY A 237 5.95 6.82 14.87
C GLY A 237 6.05 5.58 13.99
N THR A 238 6.30 4.41 14.58
CA THR A 238 6.44 3.13 13.90
C THR A 238 5.13 2.74 13.22
N GLY A 239 5.18 2.28 11.96
CA GLY A 239 4.11 1.51 11.32
C GLY A 239 3.94 0.11 11.93
N ALA A 240 4.11 -0.01 13.25
CA ALA A 240 3.83 -1.24 13.96
C ALA A 240 2.32 -1.47 13.93
N GLN A 241 1.90 -2.72 13.74
CA GLN A 241 0.61 -3.18 14.25
C GLN A 241 0.45 -2.64 15.68
N THR A 242 -0.78 -2.31 16.08
CA THR A 242 -1.06 -1.92 17.48
C THR A 242 -0.37 -2.94 18.40
N PRO A 243 0.44 -2.49 19.39
CA PRO A 243 1.21 -3.41 20.20
C PRO A 243 0.32 -4.47 20.83
N ALA A 244 0.68 -5.75 20.71
CA ALA A 244 -0.05 -6.80 21.39
C ALA A 244 -0.14 -6.48 22.89
N HIS A 245 -1.37 -6.41 23.38
CA HIS A 245 -1.66 -6.20 24.78
C HIS A 245 -2.39 -7.41 25.35
N GLU A 246 -2.26 -7.61 26.65
CA GLU A 246 -2.97 -8.66 27.39
C GLU A 246 -4.38 -8.19 27.83
N GLN A 247 -4.81 -7.01 27.37
CA GLN A 247 -6.14 -6.44 27.61
C GLN A 247 -7.17 -7.02 26.64
N HIS A 248 -8.43 -7.03 27.05
CA HIS A 248 -9.57 -7.43 26.23
C HIS A 248 -10.65 -6.34 26.30
N ASN A 249 -11.56 -6.34 25.32
CA ASN A 249 -12.71 -5.44 25.30
C ASN A 249 -13.89 -6.11 26.06
N PRO A 250 -14.25 -5.65 27.28
CA PRO A 250 -15.28 -6.29 28.08
C PRO A 250 -16.68 -6.10 27.49
N GLU A 251 -16.95 -4.97 26.82
CA GLU A 251 -18.22 -4.74 26.14
C GLU A 251 -18.39 -5.68 24.94
N LEU A 252 -17.31 -5.94 24.19
CA LEU A 252 -17.30 -6.94 23.12
C LEU A 252 -17.52 -8.36 23.67
N LEU A 253 -16.84 -8.72 24.77
CA LEU A 253 -16.99 -10.01 25.45
C LEU A 253 -18.44 -10.26 25.88
N ALA A 254 -19.13 -9.23 26.39
CA ALA A 254 -20.51 -9.32 26.84
C ALA A 254 -21.52 -9.63 25.71
N LEU A 255 -21.18 -9.28 24.46
CA LEU A 255 -22.02 -9.58 23.30
C LEU A 255 -21.81 -10.98 22.72
N ILE A 256 -20.77 -11.71 23.14
CA ILE A 256 -20.54 -13.09 22.72
C ILE A 256 -21.53 -14.00 23.46
N PRO A 257 -22.33 -14.84 22.76
CA PRO A 257 -23.23 -15.77 23.44
C PRO A 257 -22.45 -16.72 24.37
N ALA A 258 -22.80 -16.73 25.66
CA ALA A 258 -22.13 -17.59 26.65
C ALA A 258 -22.20 -19.09 26.30
N SER A 259 -23.22 -19.50 25.55
CA SER A 259 -23.39 -20.87 25.06
C SER A 259 -22.66 -21.19 23.74
N ALA A 260 -21.96 -20.22 23.13
CA ALA A 260 -21.24 -20.46 21.88
C ALA A 260 -20.17 -21.54 22.09
N ALA A 261 -20.33 -22.67 21.40
CA ALA A 261 -19.44 -23.82 21.50
C ALA A 261 -18.26 -23.70 20.53
N ARG A 262 -18.44 -22.98 19.42
CA ARG A 262 -17.41 -22.74 18.40
C ARG A 262 -17.30 -21.24 18.12
N VAL A 263 -16.17 -20.66 18.48
CA VAL A 263 -15.90 -19.23 18.32
C VAL A 263 -14.71 -19.03 17.38
N LEU A 264 -14.81 -18.08 16.46
CA LEU A 264 -13.70 -17.67 15.60
C LEU A 264 -13.49 -16.17 15.71
N GLU A 265 -12.33 -15.77 16.19
CA GLU A 265 -11.91 -14.36 16.30
C GLU A 265 -10.91 -14.03 15.19
N VAL A 266 -11.29 -13.10 14.31
CA VAL A 266 -10.40 -12.53 13.30
C VAL A 266 -9.71 -11.31 13.91
N GLY A 267 -8.39 -11.27 13.85
CA GLY A 267 -7.57 -10.27 14.56
C GLY A 267 -7.39 -10.62 16.05
N CYS A 268 -7.12 -11.88 16.38
CA CYS A 268 -7.11 -12.33 17.78
C CYS A 268 -5.93 -11.83 18.62
N SER A 269 -4.93 -11.18 18.01
CA SER A 269 -3.77 -10.60 18.69
C SER A 269 -3.11 -11.62 19.65
N SER A 270 -2.99 -11.29 20.94
CA SER A 270 -2.40 -12.16 21.98
C SER A 270 -3.33 -13.30 22.47
N GLY A 271 -4.58 -13.35 22.02
CA GLY A 271 -5.61 -14.28 22.52
C GLY A 271 -6.22 -13.88 23.86
N ALA A 272 -6.10 -12.61 24.29
CA ALA A 272 -6.65 -12.14 25.56
C ALA A 272 -8.18 -12.30 25.65
N LEU A 273 -8.92 -12.07 24.57
CA LEU A 273 -10.37 -12.28 24.55
C LEU A 273 -10.72 -13.77 24.70
N ALA A 274 -9.99 -14.66 24.02
CA ALA A 274 -10.12 -16.10 24.17
C ALA A 274 -9.92 -16.56 25.63
N ARG A 275 -8.89 -16.02 26.31
CA ARG A 275 -8.62 -16.30 27.73
C ARG A 275 -9.81 -15.96 28.62
N GLU A 276 -10.43 -14.81 28.42
CA GLU A 276 -11.57 -14.38 29.25
C GLU A 276 -12.85 -15.13 28.90
N PHE A 277 -13.13 -15.36 27.61
CA PHE A 277 -14.29 -16.13 27.18
C PHE A 277 -14.26 -17.57 27.70
N LYS A 278 -13.08 -18.21 27.74
CA LYS A 278 -12.94 -19.56 28.30
C LYS A 278 -13.19 -19.65 29.80
N LYS A 279 -13.16 -18.55 30.55
CA LYS A 279 -13.62 -18.53 31.96
C LYS A 279 -15.14 -18.64 32.06
N ILE A 280 -15.86 -18.13 31.05
CA ILE A 280 -17.32 -18.18 30.96
C ILE A 280 -17.77 -19.53 30.40
N ASN A 281 -17.12 -20.01 29.34
CA ASN A 281 -17.41 -21.31 28.72
C ASN A 281 -16.11 -22.11 28.49
N PRO A 282 -15.67 -22.90 29.49
CA PRO A 282 -14.45 -23.69 29.39
C PRO A 282 -14.46 -24.78 28.32
N ALA A 283 -15.65 -25.20 27.86
CA ALA A 283 -15.81 -26.24 26.85
C ALA A 283 -15.84 -25.71 25.41
N ALA A 284 -15.83 -24.38 25.23
CA ALA A 284 -15.85 -23.78 23.91
C ALA A 284 -14.52 -24.02 23.16
N HIS A 285 -14.64 -24.35 21.88
CA HIS A 285 -13.53 -24.40 20.95
C HIS A 285 -13.31 -23.01 20.32
N TYR A 286 -12.22 -22.36 20.71
CA TYR A 286 -11.87 -21.01 20.31
C TYR A 286 -10.76 -21.03 19.25
N THR A 287 -11.08 -20.56 18.05
CA THR A 287 -10.13 -20.41 16.94
C THR A 287 -9.72 -18.94 16.80
N GLY A 288 -8.42 -18.68 16.93
CA GLY A 288 -7.84 -17.37 16.59
C GLY A 288 -7.38 -17.32 15.14
N PHE A 289 -7.67 -16.23 14.43
CA PHE A 289 -7.16 -15.97 13.09
C PHE A 289 -6.38 -14.65 13.13
N GLU A 290 -5.07 -14.72 12.90
CA GLU A 290 -4.15 -13.59 13.12
C GLU A 290 -3.22 -13.39 11.94
N ILE A 291 -3.03 -12.14 11.51
CA ILE A 291 -2.19 -11.82 10.35
C ILE A 291 -0.70 -11.78 10.73
N ASP A 292 -0.37 -11.35 11.95
CA ASP A 292 1.01 -11.32 12.45
C ASP A 292 1.41 -12.66 13.09
N PRO A 293 2.40 -13.40 12.53
CA PRO A 293 2.84 -14.68 13.10
C PRO A 293 3.29 -14.62 14.55
N ARG A 294 3.82 -13.48 15.02
CA ARG A 294 4.28 -13.31 16.40
C ARG A 294 3.10 -13.26 17.36
N TYR A 295 2.05 -12.54 16.99
CA TYR A 295 0.82 -12.49 17.79
C TYR A 295 0.09 -13.83 17.74
N ALA A 296 0.07 -14.47 16.57
CA ALA A 296 -0.46 -15.83 16.42
C ALA A 296 0.25 -16.83 17.36
N GLU A 297 1.56 -16.71 17.57
CA GLU A 297 2.29 -17.52 18.56
C GLU A 297 1.82 -17.23 19.99
N LEU A 298 1.65 -15.96 20.36
CA LEU A 298 1.13 -15.59 21.68
C LEU A 298 -0.29 -16.13 21.92
N ALA A 299 -1.17 -16.08 20.91
CA ALA A 299 -2.55 -16.54 20.97
C ALA A 299 -2.68 -18.05 21.22
N ARG A 300 -1.70 -18.86 20.80
CA ARG A 300 -1.69 -20.32 21.04
C ARG A 300 -1.74 -20.69 22.53
N ARG A 301 -1.40 -19.77 23.42
CA ARG A 301 -1.51 -19.95 24.88
C ARG A 301 -2.97 -20.02 25.37
N HIS A 302 -3.92 -19.50 24.58
CA HIS A 302 -5.30 -19.31 25.00
C HIS A 302 -6.32 -19.93 24.02
N CYS A 303 -6.05 -19.87 22.72
CA CYS A 303 -6.90 -20.46 21.67
C CYS A 303 -6.66 -21.98 21.54
N ASP A 304 -7.69 -22.74 21.17
CA ASP A 304 -7.57 -24.18 20.86
C ASP A 304 -6.95 -24.42 19.49
N ALA A 305 -7.16 -23.49 18.57
CA ALA A 305 -6.53 -23.46 17.26
C ALA A 305 -6.16 -22.02 16.91
N VAL A 306 -5.03 -21.85 16.22
CA VAL A 306 -4.64 -20.55 15.66
C VAL A 306 -4.25 -20.72 14.21
N ARG A 307 -4.83 -19.88 13.34
CA ARG A 307 -4.49 -19.80 11.92
C ARG A 307 -3.81 -18.46 11.64
N THR A 308 -2.65 -18.53 11.01
CA THR A 308 -1.90 -17.33 10.60
C THR A 308 -2.18 -17.01 9.14
N GLY A 309 -2.47 -15.75 8.82
CA GLY A 309 -2.60 -15.29 7.44
C GLY A 309 -3.53 -14.10 7.27
N ASN A 310 -3.76 -13.70 6.02
CA ASN A 310 -4.74 -12.68 5.68
C ASN A 310 -6.12 -13.32 5.45
N ILE A 311 -7.13 -12.90 6.22
CA ILE A 311 -8.51 -13.41 6.13
C ILE A 311 -9.14 -13.15 4.76
N GLU A 312 -8.71 -12.11 4.05
CA GLU A 312 -9.21 -11.77 2.71
C GLU A 312 -8.64 -12.68 1.61
N GLN A 313 -7.60 -13.46 1.92
CA GLN A 313 -6.89 -14.31 0.96
C GLN A 313 -7.08 -15.81 1.24
N VAL A 314 -7.95 -16.17 2.18
CA VAL A 314 -8.24 -17.58 2.47
C VAL A 314 -9.01 -18.24 1.32
N PRO A 315 -8.69 -19.51 0.98
CA PRO A 315 -9.41 -20.24 -0.06
C PRO A 315 -10.86 -20.55 0.37
N ASP A 316 -11.74 -20.78 -0.60
CA ASP A 316 -13.17 -21.00 -0.32
C ASP A 316 -13.47 -22.18 0.63
N VAL A 317 -12.59 -23.19 0.64
CA VAL A 317 -12.67 -24.32 1.56
C VAL A 317 -12.64 -23.89 3.03
N PHE A 318 -11.93 -22.81 3.38
CA PHE A 318 -11.89 -22.30 4.75
C PHE A 318 -13.28 -21.91 5.26
N TRP A 319 -14.05 -21.19 4.46
CA TRP A 319 -15.40 -20.77 4.88
C TRP A 319 -16.29 -21.98 5.12
N HIS A 320 -16.21 -23.00 4.26
CA HIS A 320 -16.97 -24.23 4.42
C HIS A 320 -16.53 -25.07 5.63
N GLU A 321 -15.23 -25.13 5.93
CA GLU A 321 -14.68 -25.79 7.13
C GLU A 321 -15.18 -25.12 8.42
N HIS A 322 -15.40 -23.81 8.38
CA HIS A 322 -15.83 -23.02 9.53
C HIS A 322 -17.35 -22.73 9.56
N ARG A 323 -18.16 -23.41 8.74
CA ARG A 323 -19.64 -23.23 8.70
C ARG A 323 -20.36 -23.49 10.03
N GLU A 324 -19.77 -24.32 10.89
CA GLU A 324 -20.34 -24.70 12.20
C GLU A 324 -20.04 -23.67 13.31
N THR A 325 -19.36 -22.58 12.99
CA THR A 325 -19.03 -21.50 13.93
C THR A 325 -20.30 -20.84 14.46
N ASP A 326 -20.41 -20.75 15.78
CA ASP A 326 -21.55 -20.12 16.47
C ASP A 326 -21.38 -18.59 16.53
N CYS A 327 -20.15 -18.11 16.74
CA CYS A 327 -19.85 -16.68 16.83
C CYS A 327 -18.58 -16.33 16.08
N TRP A 328 -18.69 -15.40 15.12
CA TRP A 328 -17.56 -14.75 14.46
C TRP A 328 -17.28 -13.41 15.15
N ILE A 329 -16.03 -13.14 15.51
CA ILE A 329 -15.65 -11.94 16.26
C ILE A 329 -14.68 -11.10 15.42
N PHE A 330 -14.94 -9.79 15.41
CA PHE A 330 -14.06 -8.77 14.84
C PHE A 330 -13.84 -7.65 15.87
N GLY A 331 -12.87 -7.82 16.75
CA GLY A 331 -12.47 -6.77 17.69
C GLY A 331 -11.48 -5.84 17.01
N ASP A 332 -11.89 -4.63 16.63
CA ASP A 332 -11.01 -3.62 16.07
C ASP A 332 -10.23 -4.17 14.85
N THR A 333 -10.98 -4.75 13.91
CA THR A 333 -10.42 -5.50 12.75
C THR A 333 -11.04 -5.09 11.43
N LEU A 334 -12.35 -4.83 11.37
CA LEU A 334 -13.05 -4.56 10.09
C LEU A 334 -12.55 -3.28 9.40
N GLU A 335 -12.12 -2.30 10.18
CA GLU A 335 -11.51 -1.05 9.73
C GLU A 335 -10.11 -1.25 9.11
N HIS A 336 -9.42 -2.35 9.43
CA HIS A 336 -8.11 -2.70 8.88
C HIS A 336 -8.21 -3.52 7.59
N LEU A 337 -9.40 -4.01 7.23
CA LEU A 337 -9.60 -4.81 6.01
C LEU A 337 -9.75 -3.92 4.77
N VAL A 338 -9.26 -4.41 3.64
CA VAL A 338 -9.48 -3.76 2.34
C VAL A 338 -10.94 -3.93 1.92
N GLN A 339 -11.52 -5.13 2.05
CA GLN A 339 -12.88 -5.45 1.61
C GLN A 339 -13.69 -6.12 2.74
N PRO A 340 -13.99 -5.41 3.86
CA PRO A 340 -14.75 -5.98 4.98
C PRO A 340 -16.13 -6.51 4.54
N TRP A 341 -16.81 -5.84 3.60
CA TRP A 341 -18.08 -6.31 3.03
C TRP A 341 -17.99 -7.69 2.37
N THR A 342 -16.85 -8.01 1.73
CA THR A 342 -16.67 -9.31 1.08
C THR A 342 -16.46 -10.41 2.11
N VAL A 343 -15.68 -10.14 3.16
CA VAL A 343 -15.49 -11.07 4.29
C VAL A 343 -16.82 -11.35 4.98
N LEU A 344 -17.60 -10.32 5.31
CA LEU A 344 -18.92 -10.49 5.93
C LEU A 344 -19.89 -11.28 5.04
N ARG A 345 -19.90 -11.05 3.72
CA ARG A 345 -20.72 -11.85 2.78
C ARG A 345 -20.29 -13.32 2.70
N LYS A 346 -18.98 -13.59 2.71
CA LYS A 346 -18.45 -14.95 2.74
C LYS A 346 -18.86 -15.67 4.02
N ILE A 347 -18.76 -15.00 5.17
CA ILE A 347 -19.27 -15.51 6.45
C ILE A 347 -20.78 -15.78 6.36
N ARG A 348 -21.58 -14.80 5.93
CA ARG A 348 -23.03 -14.95 5.78
C ARG A 348 -23.43 -16.15 4.92
N SER A 349 -22.65 -16.45 3.87
CA SER A 349 -22.91 -17.57 2.94
C SER A 349 -22.74 -18.96 3.57
N VAL A 350 -22.01 -19.07 4.68
CA VAL A 350 -21.74 -20.34 5.38
C VAL A 350 -22.32 -20.41 6.79
N MET A 351 -22.83 -19.29 7.31
CA MET A 351 -23.45 -19.21 8.63
C MET A 351 -24.65 -20.15 8.77
N LYS A 352 -24.66 -20.93 9.86
CA LYS A 352 -25.83 -21.72 10.27
C LYS A 352 -26.84 -20.87 11.06
N ALA A 353 -28.06 -21.39 11.19
CA ALA A 353 -29.09 -20.77 12.03
C ALA A 353 -28.61 -20.64 13.49
N GLY A 354 -28.91 -19.51 14.12
CA GLY A 354 -28.51 -19.20 15.49
C GLY A 354 -27.07 -18.70 15.66
N SER A 355 -26.27 -18.64 14.57
CA SER A 355 -24.94 -18.01 14.61
C SER A 355 -25.02 -16.49 14.56
N CYS A 356 -23.96 -15.81 15.03
CA CYS A 356 -23.86 -14.36 14.98
C CYS A 356 -22.47 -13.85 14.63
N VAL A 357 -22.40 -12.57 14.25
CA VAL A 357 -21.17 -11.79 14.16
C VAL A 357 -21.17 -10.76 15.29
N VAL A 358 -20.08 -10.65 16.03
CA VAL A 358 -19.88 -9.66 17.09
C VAL A 358 -18.68 -8.79 16.69
N ALA A 359 -18.81 -7.47 16.74
CA ALA A 359 -17.77 -6.57 16.26
C ALA A 359 -17.61 -5.33 17.16
N CYS A 360 -16.38 -4.83 17.27
CA CYS A 360 -16.04 -3.50 17.79
C CYS A 360 -15.46 -2.69 16.63
N ILE A 361 -16.04 -1.51 16.35
CA ILE A 361 -15.66 -0.71 15.17
C ILE A 361 -15.48 0.76 15.58
N PRO A 362 -14.37 1.42 15.17
CA PRO A 362 -14.14 2.82 15.47
C PRO A 362 -15.12 3.75 14.77
N ASN A 363 -15.50 4.82 15.47
CA ASN A 363 -16.47 5.81 15.01
C ASN A 363 -15.77 7.04 14.41
N MET A 364 -15.79 7.17 13.09
CA MET A 364 -15.26 8.35 12.39
C MET A 364 -16.09 9.62 12.64
N GLN A 365 -17.32 9.48 13.15
CA GLN A 365 -18.14 10.62 13.55
C GLN A 365 -17.73 11.18 14.93
N HIS A 366 -16.77 10.57 15.65
CA HIS A 366 -16.38 11.03 16.97
C HIS A 366 -15.97 12.52 16.98
N TRP A 367 -16.34 13.25 18.04
CA TRP A 367 -16.16 14.71 18.13
C TRP A 367 -14.69 15.14 17.93
N SER A 368 -13.73 14.33 18.39
CA SER A 368 -12.31 14.66 18.25
C SER A 368 -11.85 14.61 16.80
N ILE A 369 -12.42 13.71 15.99
CA ILE A 369 -12.18 13.65 14.55
C ILE A 369 -12.78 14.87 13.86
N GLN A 370 -14.02 15.23 14.18
CA GLN A 370 -14.67 16.41 13.61
C GLN A 370 -13.89 17.70 13.91
N ALA A 371 -13.44 17.88 15.16
CA ALA A 371 -12.65 19.02 15.57
C ALA A 371 -11.29 19.07 14.85
N ARG A 372 -10.57 17.93 14.79
CA ARG A 372 -9.28 17.82 14.10
C ARG A 372 -9.42 18.04 12.59
N LEU A 373 -10.47 17.51 11.97
CA LEU A 373 -10.76 17.71 10.54
C LEU A 373 -10.97 19.19 10.24
N ASN A 374 -11.81 19.86 11.04
CA ASN A 374 -12.06 21.29 10.92
C ASN A 374 -10.78 22.14 11.07
N ALA A 375 -9.83 21.67 11.87
CA ALA A 375 -8.55 22.35 12.08
C ALA A 375 -7.44 21.96 11.06
N GLY A 376 -7.72 21.06 10.10
CA GLY A 376 -6.68 20.54 9.18
C GLY A 376 -5.64 19.65 9.87
N GLN A 377 -6.00 19.03 11.00
CA GLN A 377 -5.12 18.28 11.90
C GLN A 377 -5.38 16.76 11.84
N ILE A 378 -5.82 16.23 10.71
CA ILE A 378 -5.84 14.78 10.50
C ILE A 378 -4.39 14.32 10.34
N ARG A 379 -3.85 13.78 11.44
CA ARG A 379 -2.52 13.19 11.54
C ARG A 379 -2.72 11.73 11.92
N TYR A 380 -2.13 10.82 11.15
CA TYR A 380 -2.14 9.42 11.51
C TYR A 380 -1.34 9.19 12.80
N GLU A 381 -1.84 8.30 13.63
CA GLU A 381 -1.31 7.96 14.95
C GLU A 381 -0.91 6.46 14.99
N ASP A 382 -0.22 6.04 16.04
CA ASP A 382 0.20 4.63 16.24
C ASP A 382 -0.91 3.77 16.88
N SER A 383 -2.00 4.41 17.31
CA SER A 383 -3.19 3.78 17.89
C SER A 383 -4.36 4.76 17.88
N GLY A 384 -5.58 4.26 18.15
CA GLY A 384 -6.78 5.09 18.30
C GLY A 384 -7.53 5.32 16.98
N LEU A 385 -8.40 6.34 16.92
CA LEU A 385 -9.30 6.52 15.77
C LEU A 385 -8.59 6.88 14.46
N LEU A 386 -7.42 7.51 14.56
CA LEU A 386 -6.55 7.84 13.42
C LEU A 386 -5.36 6.89 13.34
N ASP A 387 -5.49 5.66 13.86
CA ASP A 387 -4.48 4.62 13.66
C ASP A 387 -4.16 4.53 12.16
N ARG A 388 -2.87 4.65 11.86
CA ARG A 388 -2.31 4.60 10.50
C ARG A 388 -2.67 3.34 9.72
N THR A 389 -3.06 2.26 10.40
CA THR A 389 -3.43 0.99 9.79
C THR A 389 -4.93 0.87 9.48
N HIS A 390 -5.76 1.86 9.87
CA HIS A 390 -7.17 1.92 9.46
C HIS A 390 -7.28 2.24 7.95
N LEU A 391 -7.90 1.34 7.19
CA LEU A 391 -8.16 1.47 5.76
C LEU A 391 -9.62 1.89 5.46
N ARG A 392 -10.51 1.73 6.45
CA ARG A 392 -11.94 2.02 6.34
C ARG A 392 -12.39 2.84 7.54
N TRP A 393 -13.35 3.73 7.29
CA TRP A 393 -13.91 4.62 8.31
C TRP A 393 -15.42 4.51 8.30
N PHE A 394 -16.01 4.33 9.48
CA PHE A 394 -17.44 4.14 9.62
C PHE A 394 -18.02 5.13 10.63
N SER A 395 -19.18 5.67 10.32
CA SER A 395 -20.13 6.23 11.27
C SER A 395 -21.12 5.14 11.71
N GLY A 396 -21.83 5.36 12.83
CA GLY A 396 -22.88 4.43 13.29
C GLY A 396 -23.87 4.02 12.18
N PRO A 397 -24.47 4.95 11.41
CA PRO A 397 -25.34 4.59 10.28
C PRO A 397 -24.66 3.71 9.22
N THR A 398 -23.43 4.05 8.82
CA THR A 398 -22.70 3.27 7.81
C THR A 398 -22.24 1.89 8.31
N MET A 399 -22.12 1.70 9.63
CA MET A 399 -21.94 0.36 10.21
C MET A 399 -23.18 -0.50 9.97
N TYR A 400 -24.39 0.02 10.23
CA TYR A 400 -25.64 -0.69 9.90
C TYR A 400 -25.72 -1.03 8.42
N GLU A 401 -25.37 -0.10 7.54
CA GLU A 401 -25.35 -0.33 6.09
C GLU A 401 -24.37 -1.45 5.71
N MET A 402 -23.15 -1.45 6.24
CA MET A 402 -22.16 -2.51 5.97
C MET A 402 -22.69 -3.91 6.31
N PHE A 403 -23.32 -4.07 7.48
CA PHE A 403 -23.88 -5.38 7.88
C PHE A 403 -25.10 -5.75 7.04
N ARG A 404 -26.02 -4.80 6.81
CA ARG A 404 -27.21 -5.03 5.97
C ARG A 404 -26.83 -5.46 4.56
N ASP A 405 -25.89 -4.76 3.93
CA ASP A 405 -25.44 -5.04 2.57
C ASP A 405 -24.69 -6.39 2.47
N ALA A 406 -24.24 -6.93 3.61
CA ALA A 406 -23.70 -8.27 3.72
C ALA A 406 -24.76 -9.36 4.01
N GLY A 407 -26.04 -9.00 4.09
CA GLY A 407 -27.15 -9.92 4.42
C GLY A 407 -27.25 -10.25 5.91
N LEU A 408 -26.77 -9.35 6.77
CA LEU A 408 -26.81 -9.46 8.22
C LEU A 408 -27.66 -8.34 8.82
N ARG A 409 -28.47 -8.68 9.82
CA ARG A 409 -29.27 -7.72 10.60
C ARG A 409 -28.60 -7.47 11.93
N VAL A 410 -28.31 -6.21 12.24
CA VAL A 410 -27.78 -5.78 13.54
C VAL A 410 -28.91 -5.87 14.58
N GLU A 411 -28.73 -6.70 15.61
CA GLU A 411 -29.69 -6.87 16.71
C GLU A 411 -29.44 -5.90 17.85
N VAL A 412 -28.18 -5.64 18.14
CA VAL A 412 -27.77 -4.68 19.17
C VAL A 412 -26.56 -3.92 18.70
N MET A 413 -26.51 -2.63 19.02
CA MET A 413 -25.35 -1.78 18.83
C MET A 413 -25.26 -0.84 20.03
N GLU A 414 -24.21 -0.99 20.82
CA GLU A 414 -23.98 -0.23 22.03
C GLU A 414 -22.80 0.73 21.86
N PRO A 415 -22.95 1.99 22.27
CA PRO A 415 -21.88 2.97 22.18
C PRO A 415 -20.82 2.75 23.26
N ARG A 416 -19.55 2.76 22.88
CA ARG A 416 -18.42 2.85 23.83
C ARG A 416 -18.03 4.31 23.98
N ILE A 417 -18.48 4.95 25.06
CA ILE A 417 -18.23 6.36 25.34
C ILE A 417 -17.14 6.48 26.40
N VAL A 418 -16.07 7.20 26.06
CA VAL A 418 -15.07 7.65 27.04
C VAL A 418 -15.37 9.12 27.36
N PRO A 419 -15.91 9.46 28.55
CA PRO A 419 -16.28 10.83 28.88
C PRO A 419 -15.08 11.77 28.76
N HIS A 420 -15.27 12.88 28.05
CA HIS A 420 -14.22 13.89 27.88
C HIS A 420 -14.84 15.30 27.83
N PRO A 421 -14.37 16.26 28.66
CA PRO A 421 -14.99 17.58 28.77
C PRO A 421 -14.95 18.40 27.48
N ALA A 422 -14.00 18.12 26.58
CA ALA A 422 -13.93 18.81 25.28
C ALA A 422 -15.13 18.52 24.36
N LEU A 423 -15.89 17.44 24.59
CA LEU A 423 -17.14 17.23 23.84
C LEU A 423 -18.11 18.40 24.05
N ASP A 424 -18.28 18.88 25.28
CA ASP A 424 -19.17 20.00 25.59
C ASP A 424 -18.72 21.30 24.91
N THR A 425 -17.42 21.44 24.66
CA THR A 425 -16.85 22.60 23.96
C THR A 425 -17.15 22.56 22.45
N VAL A 426 -17.11 21.36 21.85
CA VAL A 426 -17.30 21.17 20.40
C VAL A 426 -18.77 20.96 20.03
N ALA A 427 -19.60 20.47 20.96
CA ALA A 427 -21.00 20.15 20.74
C ALA A 427 -21.83 21.29 20.15
N PRO A 428 -21.71 22.57 20.56
CA PRO A 428 -22.43 23.68 19.91
C PRO A 428 -22.13 23.79 18.41
N ALA A 429 -20.87 23.61 18.01
CA ALA A 429 -20.48 23.64 16.59
C ALA A 429 -21.06 22.43 15.83
N ILE A 430 -21.04 21.24 16.43
CA ILE A 430 -21.67 20.03 15.85
C ILE A 430 -23.16 20.25 15.63
N ARG A 431 -23.88 20.80 16.62
CA ARG A 431 -25.31 21.14 16.50
C ARG A 431 -25.56 22.11 15.35
N GLN A 432 -24.76 23.16 15.27
CA GLN A 432 -24.91 24.16 14.21
C GLN A 432 -24.68 23.55 12.82
N MET A 433 -23.63 22.74 12.66
CA MET A 433 -23.37 22.01 11.40
C MET A 433 -24.50 21.06 11.03
N ALA A 434 -25.09 20.37 12.01
CA ALA A 434 -26.22 19.47 11.80
C ALA A 434 -27.48 20.24 11.35
N MET A 435 -27.83 21.33 12.04
CA MET A 435 -28.97 22.19 11.68
C MET A 435 -28.85 22.74 10.26
N LEU A 436 -27.66 23.20 9.85
CA LEU A 436 -27.40 23.71 8.51
C LEU A 436 -27.58 22.65 7.41
N GLN A 437 -27.46 21.37 7.76
CA GLN A 437 -27.66 20.23 6.86
C GLN A 437 -29.06 19.59 6.99
N GLY A 438 -29.97 20.23 7.75
CA GLY A 438 -31.31 19.71 8.01
C GLY A 438 -31.31 18.42 8.86
N GLN A 439 -30.24 18.15 9.60
CA GLN A 439 -30.11 17.00 10.48
C GLN A 439 -30.51 17.37 11.92
N ASP A 440 -30.95 16.38 12.69
CA ASP A 440 -31.24 16.58 14.11
C ASP A 440 -29.95 16.89 14.89
N PRO A 441 -29.86 18.05 15.56
CA PRO A 441 -28.65 18.49 16.26
C PRO A 441 -28.28 17.62 17.47
N GLU A 442 -29.27 17.11 18.22
CA GLU A 442 -28.98 16.27 19.39
C GLU A 442 -28.57 14.87 18.96
N VAL A 443 -29.17 14.33 17.89
CA VAL A 443 -28.72 13.06 17.31
C VAL A 443 -27.29 13.16 16.80
N ALA A 444 -26.91 14.29 16.19
CA ALA A 444 -25.54 14.50 15.73
C ALA A 444 -24.52 14.51 16.90
N VAL A 445 -24.84 15.18 18.01
CA VAL A 445 -23.99 15.18 19.22
C VAL A 445 -23.93 13.79 19.85
N GLN A 446 -25.08 13.10 19.97
CA GLN A 446 -25.15 11.74 20.49
C GLN A 446 -24.30 10.75 19.68
N ARG A 447 -24.28 10.89 18.34
CA ARG A 447 -23.44 10.05 17.46
C ARG A 447 -21.96 10.44 17.47
N ALA A 448 -21.63 11.66 17.90
CA ALA A 448 -20.26 12.13 18.03
C ALA A 448 -19.60 11.75 19.36
N ALA A 449 -20.39 11.34 20.36
CA ALA A 449 -19.87 10.97 21.68
C ALA A 449 -19.12 9.62 21.73
N PRO A 450 -19.55 8.55 21.03
CA PRO A 450 -18.91 7.24 21.15
C PRO A 450 -17.57 7.21 20.42
N LEU A 451 -16.54 6.70 21.09
CA LEU A 451 -15.25 6.41 20.47
C LEU A 451 -15.42 5.27 19.46
N GLN A 452 -16.15 4.23 19.86
CA GLN A 452 -16.39 3.04 19.07
C GLN A 452 -17.81 2.55 19.30
N TYR A 453 -18.28 1.65 18.46
CA TYR A 453 -19.51 0.89 18.71
C TYR A 453 -19.18 -0.58 18.81
N VAL A 454 -19.75 -1.26 19.80
CA VAL A 454 -19.83 -2.73 19.81
C VAL A 454 -21.19 -3.15 19.33
N LEU A 455 -21.24 -4.19 18.51
CA LEU A 455 -22.50 -4.65 17.95
C LEU A 455 -22.53 -6.15 17.80
N ARG A 456 -23.76 -6.68 17.76
CA ARG A 456 -24.05 -8.06 17.40
C ARG A 456 -25.01 -8.07 16.22
N ALA A 457 -24.64 -8.81 15.18
CA ALA A 457 -25.45 -9.02 13.99
C ALA A 457 -25.74 -10.51 13.78
N VAL A 458 -26.90 -10.81 13.23
CA VAL A 458 -27.35 -12.18 12.91
C VAL A 458 -27.73 -12.27 11.44
N PRO A 459 -27.81 -13.49 10.87
CA PRO A 459 -28.40 -13.69 9.56
C PRO A 459 -29.77 -13.01 9.44
N ASP A 460 -29.96 -12.20 8.39
CA ASP A 460 -31.29 -11.69 8.01
C ASP A 460 -32.19 -12.82 7.48
#